data_AF-A6RAZ2-F1
#
_entry.id   AF-A6RAZ2-F1
#
_cell.length_a   1.000
_cell.length_b   1.000
_cell.length_c   1.000
_cell.angle_alpha   90.00
_cell.angle_beta   90.00
_cell.angle_gamma   90.00
#
_symmetry.space_group_name_H-M   'P 1'
#
loop_
_entity.id
_entity.type
_entity.pdbx_description
1 polymer ?
#
loop_
_entity_poly.entity_id
_entity_poly.type
_entity_poly.pdbx_seq_one_letter_code
_entity_poly.pdbx_strand_id
1 'polypeptide(L)'
;MASGVAIEEQTLPRYHQRNYYPVKTGEIFKDRYQIIVKLGYGAYPTVWLAWDKRVKQYTSLKVGVSQNTDSSPVLNEINMLQRSKRFAETDQRDLPGVGFTRLADDIFEIDRAPCGKRHFCIASKPQGQSIRVLQETFPNAMLPKLLLKSIVHRLWFSINWFHSTCGVIHTDISPQNVLMQLEDDSSLKDIEDQEALNPSIPVITTDGVAPVYRSRTTKLELSGLPVLTDFGQMRLAEGHINQDWWMPDLSLAQYIGFLGPPPLEVIRKSPLFSTYFDGFGKFFLDIYATDAVKLIRDLYAGDWVSEPPIPETSFENFVTSIPPCEEKDQFLRFIRKILTWDPEVRANSYELIFDEWMMRPPSEDDMVF
;
A
#
# COMPACT_ATOMS: atom_id res chain seq x y z
N MET A 1 -6.63 -9.72 39.15
CA MET A 1 -5.90 -9.99 37.88
C MET A 1 -6.00 -8.74 37.04
N ALA A 2 -4.89 -8.03 36.83
CA ALA A 2 -4.90 -6.79 36.05
C ALA A 2 -5.14 -7.16 34.58
N SER A 3 -6.28 -6.73 34.02
CA SER A 3 -6.49 -6.71 32.57
C SER A 3 -5.46 -5.75 32.00
N GLY A 4 -4.38 -6.28 31.42
CA GLY A 4 -3.37 -5.47 30.76
C GLY A 4 -3.98 -4.65 29.63
N VAL A 5 -3.49 -3.43 29.44
CA VAL A 5 -3.83 -2.58 28.29
C VAL A 5 -3.52 -3.36 27.01
N ALA A 6 -4.49 -3.44 26.09
CA ALA A 6 -4.32 -4.09 24.79
C ALA A 6 -3.17 -3.41 24.03
N ILE A 7 -2.30 -4.21 23.42
CA ILE A 7 -1.18 -3.71 22.62
C ILE A 7 -1.25 -4.23 21.18
N GLU A 8 -0.76 -3.41 20.26
CA GLU A 8 -0.51 -3.81 18.88
C GLU A 8 -1.71 -4.46 18.18
N GLU A 9 -1.57 -5.68 17.66
CA GLU A 9 -2.63 -6.39 16.94
C GLU A 9 -3.90 -6.53 17.78
N GLN A 10 -3.80 -6.52 19.11
CA GLN A 10 -4.96 -6.58 20.02
C GLN A 10 -5.86 -5.34 19.92
N THR A 11 -5.35 -4.23 19.37
CA THR A 11 -6.09 -2.97 19.20
C THR A 11 -6.87 -2.91 17.88
N LEU A 12 -6.66 -3.87 16.97
CA LEU A 12 -7.26 -3.85 15.65
C LEU A 12 -8.73 -4.30 15.65
N PRO A 13 -9.62 -3.67 14.86
CA PRO A 13 -11.08 -3.89 14.89
C PRO A 13 -11.58 -5.28 14.45
N ARG A 14 -10.68 -6.23 14.16
CA ARG A 14 -10.99 -7.64 13.84
C ARG A 14 -10.03 -8.63 14.50
N TYR A 15 -9.34 -8.19 15.55
CA TYR A 15 -8.43 -9.05 16.27
C TYR A 15 -9.19 -10.18 16.96
N HIS A 16 -8.70 -11.40 16.75
CA HIS A 16 -9.13 -12.54 17.54
C HIS A 16 -7.92 -13.45 17.74
N GLN A 17 -7.46 -13.57 18.98
CA GLN A 17 -6.22 -14.28 19.33
C GLN A 17 -6.10 -15.68 18.74
N ARG A 18 -7.22 -16.44 18.65
CA ARG A 18 -7.23 -17.81 18.09
C ARG A 18 -6.99 -17.87 16.59
N ASN A 19 -6.97 -16.73 15.91
CA ASN A 19 -6.65 -16.66 14.50
C ASN A 19 -5.18 -16.34 14.28
N TYR A 20 -4.43 -15.87 15.28
CA TYR A 20 -3.01 -15.58 15.13
C TYR A 20 -2.17 -16.80 15.52
N TYR A 21 -1.08 -17.02 14.80
CA TYR A 21 -0.10 -18.01 15.23
C TYR A 21 0.67 -17.44 16.43
N PRO A 22 0.79 -18.17 17.55
CA PRO A 22 1.44 -17.69 18.76
C PRO A 22 2.97 -17.81 18.67
N VAL A 23 3.59 -17.02 17.76
CA VAL A 23 5.04 -17.05 17.50
C VAL A 23 5.80 -16.74 18.79
N LYS A 24 6.89 -17.47 19.05
CA LYS A 24 7.78 -17.22 20.20
C LYS A 24 9.18 -16.82 19.74
N THR A 25 9.80 -15.87 20.44
CA THR A 25 11.23 -15.60 20.29
C THR A 25 12.04 -16.88 20.49
N GLY A 26 13.00 -17.14 19.60
CA GLY A 26 13.81 -18.36 19.57
C GLY A 26 13.16 -19.57 18.89
N GLU A 27 11.87 -19.50 18.53
CA GLU A 27 11.20 -20.55 17.76
C GLU A 27 11.88 -20.75 16.39
N ILE A 28 11.92 -21.99 15.91
CA ILE A 28 12.56 -22.33 14.64
C ILE A 28 11.52 -22.91 13.68
N PHE A 29 11.30 -22.23 12.56
CA PHE A 29 10.45 -22.72 11.47
C PHE A 29 11.27 -23.45 10.40
N LYS A 30 10.74 -24.56 9.85
CA LYS A 30 11.40 -25.40 8.81
C LYS A 30 12.82 -25.84 9.15
N ASP A 31 13.14 -26.00 10.45
CA ASP A 31 14.50 -26.23 10.96
C ASP A 31 15.55 -25.24 10.42
N ARG A 32 15.10 -24.06 9.97
CA ARG A 32 15.86 -23.11 9.17
C ARG A 32 15.80 -21.70 9.73
N TYR A 33 14.60 -21.21 9.96
CA TYR A 33 14.37 -19.80 10.30
C TYR A 33 14.20 -19.65 11.80
N GLN A 34 15.20 -19.12 12.48
CA GLN A 34 15.15 -18.88 13.92
C GLN A 34 14.62 -17.48 14.21
N ILE A 35 13.49 -17.38 14.90
CA ILE A 35 12.87 -16.10 15.26
C ILE A 35 13.76 -15.34 16.25
N ILE A 36 14.02 -14.08 15.95
CA ILE A 36 14.80 -13.16 16.78
C ILE A 36 13.85 -12.22 17.52
N VAL A 37 13.08 -11.40 16.79
CA VAL A 37 12.20 -10.41 17.40
C VAL A 37 11.07 -10.01 16.45
N LYS A 38 9.99 -9.45 16.99
CA LYS A 38 8.90 -8.92 16.20
C LYS A 38 9.27 -7.56 15.58
N LEU A 39 8.98 -7.39 14.30
CA LEU A 39 9.20 -6.14 13.55
C LEU A 39 7.91 -5.34 13.33
N GLY A 40 6.76 -6.01 13.29
CA GLY A 40 5.50 -5.35 13.03
C GLY A 40 4.31 -6.31 13.00
N TYR A 41 3.15 -5.74 12.70
CA TYR A 41 1.89 -6.47 12.64
C TYR A 41 0.91 -5.74 11.71
N GLY A 42 -0.12 -6.47 11.28
CA GLY A 42 -1.27 -5.93 10.57
C GLY A 42 -2.52 -6.76 10.88
N ALA A 43 -3.61 -6.49 10.18
CA ALA A 43 -4.89 -7.18 10.43
C ALA A 43 -4.86 -8.69 10.13
N TYR A 44 -3.95 -9.11 9.25
CA TYR A 44 -3.83 -10.49 8.75
C TYR A 44 -2.48 -11.14 9.01
N PRO A 45 -1.38 -10.40 9.26
CA PRO A 45 -0.12 -11.05 9.63
C PRO A 45 0.59 -10.41 10.83
N THR A 46 1.50 -11.18 11.42
CA THR A 46 2.61 -10.62 12.23
C THR A 46 3.91 -10.75 11.44
N VAL A 47 4.84 -9.82 11.63
CA VAL A 47 6.11 -9.77 10.90
C VAL A 47 7.26 -9.86 11.89
N TRP A 48 8.19 -10.77 11.62
CA TRP A 48 9.27 -11.13 12.53
C TRP A 48 10.62 -11.07 11.83
N LEU A 49 11.64 -10.58 12.53
CA LEU A 49 13.03 -10.77 12.15
C LEU A 49 13.43 -12.20 12.52
N ALA A 50 14.10 -12.88 11.61
CA ALA A 50 14.63 -14.21 11.83
C ALA A 50 16.02 -14.36 11.22
N TRP A 51 16.79 -15.29 11.74
CA TRP A 51 18.05 -15.73 11.14
C TRP A 51 17.80 -16.95 10.25
N ASP A 52 18.15 -16.86 8.97
CA ASP A 52 18.16 -18.01 8.08
C ASP A 52 19.45 -18.82 8.28
N LYS A 53 19.33 -19.93 9.00
CA LYS A 53 20.47 -20.79 9.34
C LYS A 53 21.15 -21.43 8.12
N ARG A 54 20.47 -21.52 6.97
CA ARG A 54 21.01 -22.16 5.75
C ARG A 54 21.92 -21.21 4.98
N VAL A 55 21.41 -20.01 4.67
CA VAL A 55 22.17 -19.02 3.89
C VAL A 55 22.95 -18.02 4.76
N LYS A 56 22.80 -18.08 6.09
CA LYS A 56 23.50 -17.24 7.08
C LYS A 56 23.25 -15.75 6.89
N GLN A 57 21.98 -15.38 6.76
CA GLN A 57 21.56 -13.98 6.61
C GLN A 57 20.27 -13.72 7.38
N TYR A 58 19.98 -12.45 7.66
CA TYR A 58 18.69 -12.04 8.20
C TYR A 58 17.58 -12.20 7.17
N THR A 59 16.41 -12.63 7.62
CA THR A 59 15.18 -12.69 6.83
C THR A 59 14.02 -12.12 7.63
N SER A 60 13.04 -11.56 6.93
CA SER A 60 11.75 -11.24 7.52
C SER A 60 10.80 -12.41 7.29
N LEU A 61 10.06 -12.79 8.33
CA LEU A 61 9.01 -13.80 8.29
C LEU A 61 7.66 -13.15 8.55
N LYS A 62 6.80 -13.12 7.53
CA LYS A 62 5.41 -12.68 7.62
C LYS A 62 4.55 -13.91 7.91
N VAL A 63 4.08 -14.04 9.14
CA VAL A 63 3.25 -15.15 9.62
C VAL A 63 1.78 -14.76 9.56
N GLY A 64 1.04 -15.38 8.65
CA GLY A 64 -0.37 -15.10 8.44
C GLY A 64 -1.29 -15.67 9.52
N VAL A 65 -2.45 -15.03 9.69
CA VAL A 65 -3.56 -15.57 10.47
C VAL A 65 -4.06 -16.89 9.89
N SER A 66 -4.78 -17.64 10.70
CA SER A 66 -5.33 -18.94 10.35
C SER A 66 -6.28 -18.84 9.16
N GLN A 67 -6.17 -19.79 8.26
CA GLN A 67 -7.01 -19.88 7.07
C GLN A 67 -8.26 -20.71 7.33
N ASN A 68 -9.43 -20.11 7.09
CA ASN A 68 -10.73 -20.80 7.20
C ASN A 68 -11.45 -20.91 5.83
N THR A 69 -11.01 -20.15 4.82
CA THR A 69 -11.60 -20.07 3.49
C THR A 69 -10.52 -19.85 2.44
N ASP A 70 -10.76 -20.30 1.21
CA ASP A 70 -9.81 -20.18 0.10
C ASP A 70 -9.67 -18.75 -0.43
N SER A 71 -10.57 -17.84 -0.04
CA SER A 71 -10.65 -16.46 -0.52
C SER A 71 -10.03 -15.43 0.45
N SER A 72 -9.08 -15.83 1.29
CA SER A 72 -8.51 -14.91 2.27
C SER A 72 -7.44 -13.99 1.66
N PRO A 73 -7.19 -12.82 2.27
CA PRO A 73 -6.07 -11.94 1.88
C PRO A 73 -4.69 -12.62 1.97
N VAL A 74 -4.49 -13.55 2.92
CA VAL A 74 -3.19 -14.25 3.07
C VAL A 74 -2.93 -15.20 1.91
N LEU A 75 -3.94 -15.99 1.51
CA LEU A 75 -3.81 -16.90 0.37
C LEU A 75 -3.70 -16.12 -0.94
N ASN A 76 -4.43 -15.01 -1.06
CA ASN A 76 -4.29 -14.12 -2.21
C ASN A 76 -2.85 -13.57 -2.31
N GLU A 77 -2.27 -13.08 -1.21
CA GLU A 77 -0.88 -12.63 -1.19
C GLU A 77 0.11 -13.71 -1.63
N ILE A 78 -0.05 -14.95 -1.15
CA ILE A 78 0.78 -16.09 -1.57
C ILE A 78 0.67 -16.35 -3.07
N ASN A 79 -0.56 -16.39 -3.61
CA ASN A 79 -0.78 -16.62 -5.03
C ASN A 79 -0.14 -15.52 -5.90
N MET A 80 -0.25 -14.26 -5.46
CA MET A 80 0.31 -13.11 -6.14
C MET A 80 1.84 -13.12 -6.09
N LEU A 81 2.45 -13.45 -4.94
CA LEU A 81 3.89 -13.59 -4.81
C LEU A 81 4.45 -14.73 -5.66
N GLN A 82 3.79 -15.89 -5.68
CA GLN A 82 4.18 -17.02 -6.52
C GLN A 82 4.08 -16.67 -8.01
N ARG A 83 3.03 -15.96 -8.42
CA ARG A 83 2.90 -15.45 -9.79
C ARG A 83 4.04 -14.48 -10.13
N SER A 84 4.25 -13.46 -9.32
CA SER A 84 5.29 -12.44 -9.51
C SER A 84 6.69 -13.06 -9.59
N LYS A 85 7.00 -14.03 -8.72
CA LYS A 85 8.27 -14.76 -8.74
C LYS A 85 8.48 -15.53 -10.05
N ARG A 86 7.46 -16.24 -10.55
CA ARG A 86 7.54 -16.92 -11.85
C ARG A 86 7.86 -15.96 -12.99
N PHE A 87 7.24 -14.78 -13.03
CA PHE A 87 7.54 -13.78 -14.05
C PHE A 87 8.95 -13.21 -13.90
N ALA A 88 9.41 -12.96 -12.68
CA ALA A 88 10.77 -12.49 -12.42
C ALA A 88 11.85 -13.52 -12.83
N GLU A 89 11.55 -14.82 -12.74
CA GLU A 89 12.48 -15.89 -13.12
C GLU A 89 12.46 -16.23 -14.62
N THR A 90 11.34 -15.96 -15.32
CA THR A 90 11.14 -16.37 -16.72
C THR A 90 11.41 -15.27 -17.73
N ASP A 91 11.28 -14.00 -17.34
CA ASP A 91 11.51 -12.88 -18.24
C ASP A 91 13.01 -12.54 -18.30
N GLN A 92 13.62 -12.75 -19.48
CA GLN A 92 15.04 -12.46 -19.72
C GLN A 92 15.33 -10.97 -19.98
N ARG A 93 14.29 -10.13 -20.03
CA ARG A 93 14.47 -8.68 -20.17
C ARG A 93 15.01 -8.11 -18.86
N ASP A 94 15.76 -7.02 -18.97
CA ASP A 94 16.00 -6.18 -17.80
C ASP A 94 14.64 -5.65 -17.33
N LEU A 95 14.26 -5.98 -16.10
CA LEU A 95 12.97 -5.63 -15.50
C LEU A 95 13.22 -4.66 -14.34
N PRO A 96 13.41 -3.36 -14.60
CA PRO A 96 13.74 -2.39 -13.57
C PRO A 96 12.75 -2.38 -12.40
N GLY A 97 11.48 -2.73 -12.68
CA GLY A 97 10.41 -2.79 -11.67
C GLY A 97 10.63 -3.81 -10.56
N VAL A 98 11.27 -4.94 -10.87
CA VAL A 98 11.48 -6.03 -9.89
C VAL A 98 12.31 -5.54 -8.70
N GLY A 99 13.29 -4.67 -8.94
CA GLY A 99 14.12 -4.09 -7.87
C GLY A 99 13.36 -3.22 -6.88
N PHE A 100 12.15 -2.76 -7.24
CA PHE A 100 11.28 -1.92 -6.41
C PHE A 100 10.02 -2.67 -5.95
N THR A 101 10.04 -4.01 -6.05
CA THR A 101 8.95 -4.87 -5.62
C THR A 101 9.45 -5.92 -4.63
N ARG A 102 8.73 -6.13 -3.54
CA ARG A 102 9.05 -7.22 -2.62
C ARG A 102 8.74 -8.57 -3.27
N LEU A 103 9.70 -9.49 -3.26
CA LEU A 103 9.49 -10.88 -3.65
C LEU A 103 9.66 -11.81 -2.45
N ALA A 104 9.12 -13.03 -2.57
CA ALA A 104 9.26 -14.06 -1.57
C ALA A 104 10.46 -14.96 -1.89
N ASP A 105 11.32 -15.15 -0.89
CA ASP A 105 12.44 -16.08 -0.96
C ASP A 105 11.95 -17.51 -0.73
N ASP A 106 11.02 -17.70 0.22
CA ASP A 106 10.39 -18.98 0.57
C ASP A 106 8.93 -18.73 1.00
N ILE A 107 8.06 -19.68 0.73
CA ILE A 107 6.65 -19.68 1.17
C ILE A 107 6.33 -21.08 1.65
N PHE A 108 5.83 -21.22 2.86
CA PHE A 108 5.53 -22.53 3.43
C PHE A 108 4.35 -22.50 4.41
N GLU A 109 3.69 -23.63 4.55
CA GLU A 109 2.73 -23.89 5.63
C GLU A 109 3.50 -24.25 6.90
N ILE A 110 3.09 -23.72 8.05
CA ILE A 110 3.75 -23.98 9.33
C ILE A 110 3.30 -25.35 9.85
N ASP A 111 4.25 -26.28 9.97
CA ASP A 111 4.02 -27.59 10.54
C ASP A 111 3.55 -27.49 12.00
N ARG A 112 2.58 -28.34 12.39
CA ARG A 112 2.11 -28.49 13.77
C ARG A 112 1.59 -27.20 14.41
N ALA A 113 0.90 -26.36 13.63
CA ALA A 113 0.29 -25.15 14.14
C ALA A 113 -0.64 -25.45 15.34
N PRO A 114 -0.57 -24.64 16.42
CA PRO A 114 -1.45 -24.79 17.57
C PRO A 114 -2.91 -24.75 17.12
N CYS A 115 -3.77 -25.57 17.74
CA CYS A 115 -5.20 -25.72 17.44
C CYS A 115 -5.60 -26.35 16.09
N GLY A 116 -4.66 -26.92 15.32
CA GLY A 116 -4.96 -27.68 14.10
C GLY A 116 -5.39 -26.83 12.91
N LYS A 117 -5.25 -25.51 13.02
CA LYS A 117 -5.53 -24.55 11.95
C LYS A 117 -4.31 -24.38 11.05
N ARG A 118 -4.55 -24.06 9.79
CA ARG A 118 -3.48 -23.85 8.81
C ARG A 118 -2.97 -22.42 8.88
N HIS A 119 -1.65 -22.26 9.01
CA HIS A 119 -0.96 -20.98 8.98
C HIS A 119 0.13 -21.02 7.92
N PHE A 120 0.29 -19.93 7.20
CA PHE A 120 1.33 -19.79 6.19
C PHE A 120 2.33 -18.73 6.59
N CYS A 121 3.57 -18.94 6.18
CA CYS A 121 4.68 -18.04 6.40
C CYS A 121 5.31 -17.66 5.06
N ILE A 122 5.57 -16.37 4.89
CA ILE A 122 6.29 -15.81 3.74
C ILE A 122 7.62 -15.30 4.26
N ALA A 123 8.72 -15.89 3.77
CA ALA A 123 10.07 -15.41 4.01
C ALA A 123 10.48 -14.45 2.88
N SER A 124 11.05 -13.30 3.24
CA SER A 124 11.55 -12.31 2.28
C SER A 124 12.68 -11.49 2.87
N LYS A 125 13.49 -10.86 2.00
CA LYS A 125 14.49 -9.87 2.41
C LYS A 125 13.90 -8.86 3.40
N PRO A 126 14.54 -8.63 4.57
CA PRO A 126 14.13 -7.58 5.49
C PRO A 126 14.20 -6.21 4.83
N GLN A 127 13.24 -5.35 5.15
CA GLN A 127 13.21 -3.96 4.73
C GLN A 127 13.10 -3.09 5.97
N GLY A 128 13.46 -1.82 5.84
CA GLY A 128 13.33 -0.81 6.87
C GLY A 128 11.88 -0.34 7.05
N GLN A 129 11.75 0.87 7.57
CA GLN A 129 10.45 1.44 7.88
C GLN A 129 9.65 1.83 6.63
N SER A 130 8.34 1.96 6.79
CA SER A 130 7.47 2.42 5.72
C SER A 130 7.64 3.91 5.45
N ILE A 131 7.24 4.34 4.25
CA ILE A 131 7.19 5.76 3.89
C ILE A 131 6.30 6.54 4.87
N ARG A 132 5.26 5.91 5.42
CA ARG A 132 4.42 6.53 6.45
C ARG A 132 5.23 6.96 7.68
N VAL A 133 6.13 6.11 8.18
CA VAL A 133 6.97 6.46 9.32
C VAL A 133 7.97 7.55 8.94
N LEU A 134 8.53 7.45 7.73
CA LEU A 134 9.41 8.47 7.18
C LEU A 134 8.72 9.84 7.11
N GLN A 135 7.48 9.90 6.63
CA GLN A 135 6.67 11.12 6.62
C GLN A 135 6.60 11.73 8.01
N GLU A 136 6.28 10.95 9.03
CA GLU A 136 6.12 11.40 10.43
C GLU A 136 7.39 12.01 11.03
N THR A 137 8.56 11.79 10.43
CA THR A 137 9.82 12.44 10.86
C THR A 137 10.03 13.84 10.27
N PHE A 138 9.27 14.22 9.24
CA PHE A 138 9.31 15.55 8.66
C PHE A 138 8.17 16.43 9.19
N PRO A 139 8.36 17.77 9.22
CA PRO A 139 7.31 18.71 9.60
C PRO A 139 6.02 18.47 8.81
N ASN A 140 4.88 18.51 9.51
CA ASN A 140 3.54 18.32 8.93
C ASN A 140 3.34 16.99 8.18
N ALA A 141 4.19 15.98 8.43
CA ALA A 141 4.19 14.71 7.72
C ALA A 141 4.44 14.82 6.20
N MET A 142 5.18 15.85 5.77
CA MET A 142 5.45 16.14 4.36
C MET A 142 6.88 15.79 3.98
N LEU A 143 7.05 14.94 2.96
CA LEU A 143 8.38 14.63 2.43
C LEU A 143 8.95 15.80 1.61
N PRO A 144 10.27 16.02 1.64
CA PRO A 144 10.93 16.91 0.70
C PRO A 144 10.64 16.51 -0.75
N LYS A 145 10.45 17.50 -1.62
CA LYS A 145 10.01 17.29 -3.01
C LYS A 145 10.91 16.33 -3.79
N LEU A 146 12.23 16.46 -3.65
CA LEU A 146 13.20 15.59 -4.33
C LEU A 146 13.09 14.13 -3.88
N LEU A 147 12.88 13.91 -2.57
CA LEU A 147 12.68 12.58 -2.02
C LEU A 147 11.37 11.97 -2.52
N LEU A 148 10.28 12.75 -2.52
CA LEU A 148 8.99 12.32 -3.06
C LEU A 148 9.10 11.94 -4.55
N LYS A 149 9.70 12.79 -5.39
CA LYS A 149 9.91 12.51 -6.82
C LYS A 149 10.74 11.23 -7.00
N SER A 150 11.83 11.10 -6.26
CA SER A 150 12.71 9.93 -6.26
C SER A 150 11.96 8.63 -5.94
N ILE A 151 11.09 8.67 -4.93
CA ILE A 151 10.26 7.54 -4.52
C ILE A 151 9.23 7.19 -5.60
N VAL A 152 8.42 8.17 -6.00
CA VAL A 152 7.30 7.97 -6.93
C VAL A 152 7.82 7.48 -8.29
N HIS A 153 8.92 8.04 -8.77
CA HIS A 153 9.57 7.61 -10.01
C HIS A 153 9.95 6.12 -9.98
N ARG A 154 10.50 5.63 -8.87
CA ARG A 154 10.86 4.21 -8.69
C ARG A 154 9.63 3.30 -8.58
N LEU A 155 8.59 3.77 -7.90
CA LEU A 155 7.32 3.04 -7.81
C LEU A 155 6.66 2.84 -9.18
N TRP A 156 6.80 3.79 -10.11
CA TRP A 156 6.27 3.60 -11.46
C TRP A 156 6.86 2.39 -12.19
N PHE A 157 8.14 2.07 -11.98
CA PHE A 157 8.73 0.85 -12.54
C PHE A 157 8.09 -0.41 -11.95
N SER A 158 7.87 -0.44 -10.63
CA SER A 158 7.18 -1.53 -9.91
C SER A 158 5.76 -1.73 -10.46
N ILE A 159 5.01 -0.64 -10.60
CA ILE A 159 3.64 -0.62 -11.15
C ILE A 159 3.65 -1.07 -12.61
N ASN A 160 4.56 -0.56 -13.43
CA ASN A 160 4.67 -0.94 -14.84
C ASN A 160 4.97 -2.43 -15.00
N TRP A 161 5.84 -2.98 -14.16
CA TRP A 161 6.14 -4.40 -14.18
C TRP A 161 4.91 -5.24 -13.81
N PHE A 162 4.19 -4.84 -12.76
CA PHE A 162 2.96 -5.53 -12.38
C PHE A 162 1.89 -5.51 -13.48
N HIS A 163 1.69 -4.36 -14.11
CA HIS A 163 0.66 -4.20 -15.14
C HIS A 163 1.06 -4.90 -16.45
N SER A 164 2.24 -4.57 -16.98
CA SER A 164 2.66 -4.96 -18.34
C SER A 164 3.25 -6.36 -18.43
N THR A 165 3.85 -6.88 -17.36
CA THR A 165 4.48 -8.21 -17.35
C THR A 165 3.66 -9.21 -16.55
N CYS A 166 3.29 -8.86 -15.31
CA CYS A 166 2.60 -9.80 -14.43
C CYS A 166 1.08 -9.86 -14.65
N GLY A 167 0.47 -8.86 -15.30
CA GLY A 167 -0.99 -8.79 -15.49
C GLY A 167 -1.77 -8.70 -14.18
N VAL A 168 -1.26 -7.96 -13.21
CA VAL A 168 -1.86 -7.80 -11.87
C VAL A 168 -1.91 -6.32 -11.44
N ILE A 169 -2.87 -5.98 -10.58
CA ILE A 169 -3.10 -4.63 -10.07
C ILE A 169 -2.97 -4.67 -8.54
N HIS A 170 -2.22 -3.73 -7.95
CA HIS A 170 -1.94 -3.74 -6.51
C HIS A 170 -3.15 -3.44 -5.62
N THR A 171 -3.99 -2.50 -6.07
CA THR A 171 -5.22 -1.96 -5.43
C THR A 171 -5.08 -1.33 -4.03
N ASP A 172 -3.95 -1.47 -3.35
CA ASP A 172 -3.73 -0.89 -2.01
C ASP A 172 -2.37 -0.17 -1.88
N ILE A 173 -2.04 0.66 -2.87
CA ILE A 173 -0.80 1.46 -2.83
C ILE A 173 -1.00 2.63 -1.87
N SER A 174 -0.25 2.65 -0.78
CA SER A 174 -0.27 3.70 0.24
C SER A 174 1.12 3.88 0.86
N PRO A 175 1.38 4.99 1.59
CA PRO A 175 2.65 5.17 2.29
C PRO A 175 2.97 4.07 3.31
N GLN A 176 1.97 3.32 3.79
CA GLN A 176 2.18 2.19 4.71
C GLN A 176 2.72 0.95 3.98
N ASN A 177 2.36 0.78 2.71
CA ASN A 177 2.65 -0.39 1.89
C ASN A 177 3.87 -0.20 0.98
N VAL A 178 4.69 0.81 1.27
CA VAL A 178 5.99 1.03 0.63
C VAL A 178 7.05 1.11 1.73
N LEU A 179 8.00 0.19 1.71
CA LEU A 179 9.08 0.10 2.70
C LEU A 179 10.38 0.64 2.11
N MET A 180 11.23 1.23 2.94
CA MET A 180 12.56 1.67 2.52
C MET A 180 13.55 0.51 2.61
N GLN A 181 14.39 0.35 1.59
CA GLN A 181 15.45 -0.65 1.61
C GLN A 181 16.50 -0.31 2.67
N LEU A 182 16.95 -1.32 3.40
CA LEU A 182 18.11 -1.22 4.29
C LEU A 182 19.41 -1.16 3.46
N GLU A 183 20.31 -0.23 3.81
CA GLU A 183 21.63 -0.12 3.18
C GLU A 183 22.48 -1.36 3.45
N ASP A 184 22.49 -1.81 4.71
CA ASP A 184 23.17 -3.00 5.19
C ASP A 184 22.44 -3.64 6.39
N ASP A 185 23.04 -4.68 6.95
CA ASP A 185 22.48 -5.43 8.08
C ASP A 185 22.73 -4.74 9.45
N SER A 186 23.38 -3.57 9.52
CA SER A 186 23.75 -2.93 10.80
C SER A 186 22.53 -2.61 11.66
N SER A 187 21.48 -2.06 11.06
CA SER A 187 20.19 -1.79 11.73
C SER A 187 19.53 -3.06 12.26
N LEU A 188 19.69 -4.20 11.57
CA LEU A 188 19.15 -5.50 12.00
C LEU A 188 19.99 -6.10 13.13
N LYS A 189 21.31 -5.96 13.04
CA LYS A 189 22.27 -6.40 14.05
C LYS A 189 22.07 -5.66 15.36
N ASP A 190 21.89 -4.34 15.31
CA ASP A 190 21.59 -3.52 16.47
C ASP A 190 20.29 -3.96 17.17
N ILE A 191 19.25 -4.30 16.39
CA ILE A 191 18.00 -4.85 16.94
C ILE A 191 18.25 -6.18 17.66
N GLU A 192 18.98 -7.10 17.02
CA GLU A 192 19.32 -8.40 17.61
C GLU A 192 20.11 -8.24 18.91
N ASP A 193 21.14 -7.39 18.92
CA ASP A 193 21.99 -7.16 20.09
C ASP A 193 21.19 -6.52 21.24
N GLN A 194 20.28 -5.58 20.94
CA GLN A 194 19.37 -5.02 21.93
C GLN A 194 18.35 -6.03 22.45
N GLU A 195 17.88 -6.96 21.63
CA GLU A 195 17.00 -8.06 22.06
C GLU A 195 17.76 -9.03 22.97
N ALA A 196 19.03 -9.29 22.69
CA ALA A 196 19.88 -10.12 23.57
C ALA A 196 20.15 -9.44 24.93
N LEU A 197 20.37 -8.13 24.95
CA LEU A 197 20.62 -7.35 26.17
C LEU A 197 19.36 -7.13 27.01
N ASN A 198 18.22 -6.87 26.37
CA ASN A 198 16.94 -6.60 27.04
C ASN A 198 15.81 -7.36 26.32
N PRO A 199 15.61 -8.66 26.62
CA PRO A 199 14.64 -9.49 25.92
C PRO A 199 13.20 -8.97 26.00
N SER A 200 12.47 -9.07 24.89
CA SER A 200 11.08 -8.64 24.80
C SER A 200 10.19 -9.51 25.68
N ILE A 201 9.51 -8.88 26.65
CA ILE A 201 8.56 -9.56 27.53
C ILE A 201 7.18 -9.58 26.85
N PRO A 202 6.61 -10.76 26.54
CA PRO A 202 5.30 -10.84 25.90
C PRO A 202 4.19 -10.51 26.90
N VAL A 203 3.15 -9.85 26.40
CA VAL A 203 1.85 -9.78 27.07
C VAL A 203 1.08 -11.06 26.72
N ILE A 204 0.74 -11.84 27.74
CA ILE A 204 -0.05 -13.06 27.56
C ILE A 204 -1.52 -12.68 27.49
N THR A 205 -2.21 -13.11 26.43
CA THR A 205 -3.66 -12.92 26.29
C THR A 205 -4.45 -13.52 27.46
N THR A 206 -5.67 -13.03 27.73
CA THR A 206 -6.53 -13.46 28.85
C THR A 206 -6.72 -14.97 28.97
N ASP A 207 -6.66 -15.70 27.85
CA ASP A 207 -6.87 -17.16 27.83
C ASP A 207 -5.54 -17.95 27.86
N GLY A 208 -4.39 -17.29 27.97
CA GLY A 208 -3.06 -17.93 27.97
C GLY A 208 -2.61 -18.48 26.61
N VAL A 209 -3.37 -18.25 25.54
CA VAL A 209 -3.22 -18.95 24.26
C VAL A 209 -2.11 -18.37 23.37
N ALA A 210 -1.93 -17.05 23.35
CA ALA A 210 -0.99 -16.40 22.44
C ALA A 210 -0.17 -15.31 23.15
N PRO A 211 1.18 -15.36 23.09
CA PRO A 211 2.02 -14.25 23.50
C PRO A 211 1.96 -13.14 22.44
N VAL A 212 1.78 -11.89 22.88
CA VAL A 212 1.89 -10.71 22.04
C VAL A 212 3.10 -9.91 22.46
N TYR A 213 4.02 -9.69 21.53
CA TYR A 213 5.25 -8.93 21.75
C TYR A 213 5.10 -7.53 21.20
N ARG A 214 5.80 -6.56 21.79
CA ARG A 214 5.98 -5.25 21.15
C ARG A 214 6.99 -5.37 20.02
N SER A 215 6.73 -4.65 18.95
CA SER A 215 7.56 -4.58 17.76
C SER A 215 8.79 -3.71 18.03
N ARG A 216 9.95 -4.11 17.49
CA ARG A 216 11.15 -3.30 17.44
C ARG A 216 11.30 -2.66 16.07
N THR A 217 11.70 -1.40 16.04
CA THR A 217 11.88 -0.62 14.82
C THR A 217 13.34 -0.59 14.40
N THR A 218 13.59 -0.69 13.09
CA THR A 218 14.92 -0.39 12.51
C THR A 218 15.23 1.09 12.64
N LYS A 219 16.50 1.47 12.43
CA LYS A 219 16.82 2.86 12.17
C LYS A 219 16.09 3.33 10.91
N LEU A 220 15.85 4.64 10.87
CA LEU A 220 15.20 5.26 9.73
C LEU A 220 16.22 5.44 8.60
N GLU A 221 15.91 4.90 7.43
CA GLU A 221 16.74 5.02 6.23
C GLU A 221 16.15 6.11 5.31
N LEU A 222 16.92 7.17 5.07
CA LEU A 222 16.51 8.29 4.20
C LEU A 222 16.89 8.06 2.72
N SER A 223 17.93 7.26 2.48
CA SER A 223 18.57 6.99 1.19
C SER A 223 18.16 5.67 0.54
N GLY A 224 17.37 4.85 1.25
CA GLY A 224 16.92 3.54 0.77
C GLY A 224 16.06 3.61 -0.50
N LEU A 225 16.09 2.55 -1.31
CA LEU A 225 15.17 2.39 -2.42
C LEU A 225 13.77 2.04 -1.90
N PRO A 226 12.67 2.60 -2.46
CA PRO A 226 11.32 2.19 -2.09
C PRO A 226 11.03 0.79 -2.63
N VAL A 227 10.41 -0.03 -1.78
CA VAL A 227 10.03 -1.41 -2.08
C VAL A 227 8.53 -1.55 -1.82
N LEU A 228 7.76 -1.75 -2.89
CA LEU A 228 6.32 -1.99 -2.81
C LEU A 228 6.03 -3.36 -2.18
N THR A 229 5.09 -3.42 -1.24
CA THR A 229 4.76 -4.60 -0.44
C THR A 229 3.24 -4.68 -0.19
N ASP A 230 2.82 -5.78 0.44
CA ASP A 230 1.44 -6.10 0.82
C ASP A 230 0.53 -6.39 -0.37
N PHE A 231 0.60 -7.65 -0.81
CA PHE A 231 -0.11 -8.11 -1.99
C PHE A 231 -1.42 -8.82 -1.67
N GLY A 232 -1.88 -8.74 -0.43
CA GLY A 232 -3.11 -9.43 -0.01
C GLY A 232 -4.37 -8.90 -0.68
N GLN A 233 -4.35 -7.67 -1.18
CA GLN A 233 -5.46 -7.06 -1.91
C GLN A 233 -5.28 -7.03 -3.42
N MET A 234 -4.17 -7.52 -3.99
CA MET A 234 -3.99 -7.45 -5.44
C MET A 234 -5.08 -8.21 -6.19
N ARG A 235 -5.29 -7.82 -7.44
CA ARG A 235 -6.26 -8.42 -8.36
C ARG A 235 -5.58 -8.77 -9.69
N LEU A 236 -6.06 -9.82 -10.34
CA LEU A 236 -5.71 -10.06 -11.73
C LEU A 236 -6.31 -8.95 -12.60
N ALA A 237 -5.53 -8.44 -13.56
CA ALA A 237 -6.04 -7.49 -14.55
C ALA A 237 -6.94 -8.21 -15.59
N GLU A 238 -6.65 -9.48 -15.87
CA GLU A 238 -7.42 -10.31 -16.80
C GLU A 238 -8.72 -10.84 -16.19
N GLY A 239 -9.74 -11.02 -17.01
CA GLY A 239 -10.94 -11.80 -16.66
C GLY A 239 -12.23 -11.01 -16.40
N HIS A 240 -12.23 -9.67 -16.58
CA HIS A 240 -13.45 -8.84 -16.48
C HIS A 240 -14.25 -9.01 -15.17
N ILE A 241 -13.64 -9.52 -14.11
CA ILE A 241 -14.33 -9.86 -12.85
C ILE A 241 -14.57 -8.61 -12.00
N ASN A 242 -13.74 -7.57 -12.18
CA ASN A 242 -13.80 -6.30 -11.44
C ASN A 242 -13.99 -5.13 -12.42
N GLN A 243 -15.12 -5.09 -13.12
CA GLN A 243 -15.46 -3.98 -14.03
C GLN A 243 -16.12 -2.79 -13.32
N ASP A 244 -16.57 -2.98 -12.09
CA ASP A 244 -17.26 -1.92 -11.36
C ASP A 244 -16.28 -0.92 -10.74
N TRP A 245 -16.72 0.34 -10.72
CA TRP A 245 -16.03 1.43 -10.06
C TRP A 245 -16.07 1.24 -8.55
N TRP A 246 -14.98 0.71 -7.99
CA TRP A 246 -14.83 0.59 -6.55
C TRP A 246 -13.97 1.74 -6.01
N MET A 247 -14.63 2.70 -5.37
CA MET A 247 -13.98 3.79 -4.66
C MET A 247 -14.78 4.09 -3.38
N PRO A 248 -14.14 4.27 -2.22
CA PRO A 248 -14.85 4.71 -1.03
C PRO A 248 -15.53 6.06 -1.27
N ASP A 249 -16.72 6.25 -0.71
CA ASP A 249 -17.54 7.46 -0.87
C ASP A 249 -16.77 8.76 -0.61
N LEU A 250 -15.89 8.76 0.41
CA LEU A 250 -15.04 9.91 0.73
C LEU A 250 -14.08 10.25 -0.42
N SER A 251 -13.43 9.25 -1.00
CA SER A 251 -12.53 9.44 -2.13
C SER A 251 -13.29 9.87 -3.38
N LEU A 252 -14.50 9.34 -3.60
CA LEU A 252 -15.34 9.73 -4.71
C LEU A 252 -15.77 11.20 -4.60
N ALA A 253 -16.21 11.65 -3.42
CA ALA A 253 -16.53 13.05 -3.15
C ALA A 253 -15.33 13.97 -3.44
N GLN A 254 -14.13 13.59 -3.01
CA GLN A 254 -12.90 14.33 -3.30
C GLN A 254 -12.58 14.39 -4.79
N TYR A 255 -12.71 13.26 -5.51
CA TYR A 255 -12.53 13.23 -6.97
C TYR A 255 -13.49 14.19 -7.68
N ILE A 256 -14.77 14.21 -7.27
CA ILE A 256 -15.77 15.13 -7.83
C ILE A 256 -15.40 16.58 -7.51
N GLY A 257 -14.94 16.88 -6.29
CA GLY A 257 -14.49 18.23 -5.93
C GLY A 257 -13.31 18.70 -6.79
N PHE A 258 -12.34 17.82 -7.08
CA PHE A 258 -11.14 18.17 -7.83
C PHE A 258 -11.31 18.21 -9.35
N LEU A 259 -11.99 17.21 -9.91
CA LEU A 259 -12.11 17.00 -11.35
C LEU A 259 -13.41 17.55 -11.93
N GLY A 260 -14.32 17.95 -11.05
CA GLY A 260 -15.72 17.99 -11.40
C GLY A 260 -16.30 16.58 -11.54
N PRO A 261 -17.61 16.51 -11.80
CA PRO A 261 -18.33 15.25 -11.79
C PRO A 261 -17.98 14.35 -13.01
N PRO A 262 -18.18 13.02 -12.89
CA PRO A 262 -17.74 12.05 -13.89
C PRO A 262 -18.55 12.13 -15.20
N PRO A 263 -17.92 11.97 -16.38
CA PRO A 263 -18.62 11.98 -17.66
C PRO A 263 -19.80 11.00 -17.71
N LEU A 264 -20.86 11.36 -18.43
CA LEU A 264 -22.09 10.55 -18.55
C LEU A 264 -21.81 9.11 -19.04
N GLU A 265 -20.84 8.93 -19.92
CA GLU A 265 -20.45 7.60 -20.42
C GLU A 265 -19.84 6.72 -19.32
N VAL A 266 -19.11 7.31 -18.37
CA VAL A 266 -18.54 6.62 -17.20
C VAL A 266 -19.65 6.25 -16.23
N ILE A 267 -20.58 7.16 -15.96
CA ILE A 267 -21.75 6.90 -15.10
C ILE A 267 -22.56 5.73 -15.63
N ARG A 268 -22.89 5.74 -16.94
CA ARG A 268 -23.73 4.70 -17.55
C ARG A 268 -23.12 3.30 -17.50
N LYS A 269 -21.78 3.21 -17.38
CA LYS A 269 -21.06 1.93 -17.31
C LYS A 269 -21.10 1.29 -15.91
N SER A 270 -21.45 2.04 -14.86
CA SER A 270 -21.43 1.52 -13.48
C SER A 270 -22.79 1.67 -12.80
N PRO A 271 -23.36 0.58 -12.28
CA PRO A 271 -24.63 0.62 -11.56
C PRO A 271 -24.54 1.39 -10.24
N LEU A 272 -23.34 1.53 -9.68
CA LEU A 272 -23.09 2.16 -8.37
C LEU A 272 -23.29 3.67 -8.40
N PHE A 273 -23.11 4.36 -9.53
CA PHE A 273 -23.32 5.81 -9.56
C PHE A 273 -24.75 6.20 -9.21
N SER A 274 -25.72 5.32 -9.43
CA SER A 274 -27.11 5.56 -9.04
C SER A 274 -27.38 5.58 -7.53
N THR A 275 -26.45 5.10 -6.71
CA THR A 275 -26.59 5.18 -5.25
C THR A 275 -26.09 6.49 -4.67
N TYR A 276 -25.34 7.28 -5.45
CA TYR A 276 -24.71 8.52 -4.99
C TYR A 276 -25.50 9.78 -5.34
N PHE A 277 -26.52 9.67 -6.20
CA PHE A 277 -27.37 10.77 -6.66
C PHE A 277 -28.83 10.36 -6.59
N ASP A 278 -29.70 11.24 -6.06
CA ASP A 278 -31.11 10.93 -5.77
C ASP A 278 -32.06 10.92 -6.98
N GLY A 279 -31.60 11.29 -8.17
CA GLY A 279 -32.43 11.26 -9.38
C GLY A 279 -31.74 10.60 -10.58
N PHE A 280 -32.42 9.61 -11.13
CA PHE A 280 -32.19 9.13 -12.50
C PHE A 280 -33.47 9.35 -13.28
N GLY A 281 -33.56 10.47 -14.00
CA GLY A 281 -34.73 10.77 -14.79
C GLY A 281 -34.65 12.09 -15.54
N LYS A 282 -34.54 11.99 -16.87
CA LYS A 282 -34.89 12.97 -17.92
C LYS A 282 -33.74 13.85 -18.46
N PHE A 283 -33.26 13.47 -19.65
CA PHE A 283 -32.70 14.42 -20.63
C PHE A 283 -33.79 15.41 -21.07
N PHE A 284 -33.41 16.66 -21.33
CA PHE A 284 -33.35 17.19 -22.70
C PHE A 284 -32.31 18.32 -22.76
N LEU A 285 -31.62 18.39 -23.91
CA LEU A 285 -30.58 19.36 -24.24
C LEU A 285 -30.95 20.80 -23.86
N ASP A 286 -29.98 21.58 -23.41
CA ASP A 286 -29.65 22.78 -24.19
C ASP A 286 -28.19 23.21 -24.01
N ILE A 287 -27.58 23.46 -25.17
CA ILE A 287 -26.26 24.03 -25.35
C ILE A 287 -26.41 25.54 -25.10
N TYR A 288 -25.36 26.18 -24.57
CA TYR A 288 -25.23 27.62 -24.22
C TYR A 288 -25.66 28.02 -22.79
N ALA A 289 -24.77 27.78 -21.82
CA ALA A 289 -24.76 28.53 -20.57
C ALA A 289 -23.32 28.82 -20.12
N THR A 290 -23.04 30.08 -19.82
CA THR A 290 -21.70 30.67 -19.61
C THR A 290 -21.18 30.60 -18.17
N ASP A 291 -21.80 29.80 -17.28
CA ASP A 291 -21.42 29.72 -15.87
C ASP A 291 -21.18 28.26 -15.42
N ALA A 292 -19.94 27.97 -15.00
CA ALA A 292 -19.47 26.63 -14.68
C ALA A 292 -20.19 25.94 -13.50
N VAL A 293 -20.76 26.72 -12.56
CA VAL A 293 -21.51 26.17 -11.40
C VAL A 293 -22.91 25.70 -11.81
N LYS A 294 -23.50 26.31 -12.84
CA LYS A 294 -24.81 25.91 -13.36
C LYS A 294 -24.72 24.65 -14.22
N LEU A 295 -23.58 24.47 -14.90
CA LEU A 295 -23.25 23.29 -15.70
C LEU A 295 -23.29 21.98 -14.88
N ILE A 296 -22.89 22.03 -13.60
CA ILE A 296 -22.93 20.86 -12.70
C ILE A 296 -24.37 20.49 -12.34
N ARG A 297 -25.25 21.47 -12.19
CA ARG A 297 -26.66 21.24 -11.82
C ARG A 297 -27.51 20.76 -13.00
N ASP A 298 -27.15 21.13 -14.22
CA ASP A 298 -27.89 20.77 -15.43
C ASP A 298 -27.38 19.47 -16.11
N LEU A 299 -26.14 19.01 -15.81
CA LEU A 299 -25.62 17.73 -16.32
C LEU A 299 -25.98 16.50 -15.45
N TYR A 300 -26.22 16.67 -14.14
CA TYR A 300 -26.37 15.58 -13.19
C TYR A 300 -27.78 15.57 -12.64
N ALA A 301 -28.45 14.43 -12.78
CA ALA A 301 -29.88 14.31 -12.56
C ALA A 301 -30.28 14.18 -11.07
N GLY A 302 -29.50 14.68 -10.11
CA GLY A 302 -29.83 14.60 -8.68
C GLY A 302 -28.78 15.28 -7.80
N ASP A 303 -29.15 15.59 -6.56
CA ASP A 303 -28.21 16.11 -5.57
C ASP A 303 -27.30 14.97 -5.06
N TRP A 304 -26.08 15.31 -4.68
CA TRP A 304 -25.18 14.35 -4.02
C TRP A 304 -25.78 13.95 -2.67
N VAL A 305 -26.04 12.65 -2.50
CA VAL A 305 -26.74 12.13 -1.31
C VAL A 305 -25.89 11.23 -0.41
N SER A 306 -24.61 11.06 -0.72
CA SER A 306 -23.70 10.32 0.17
C SER A 306 -23.24 11.21 1.34
N GLU A 307 -22.95 10.57 2.47
CA GLU A 307 -22.60 11.21 3.74
C GLU A 307 -21.41 12.19 3.65
N PRO A 308 -20.24 11.84 3.05
CA PRO A 308 -19.16 12.79 2.88
C PRO A 308 -19.55 13.87 1.86
N PRO A 309 -19.57 15.17 2.23
CA PRO A 309 -19.89 16.22 1.28
C PRO A 309 -18.79 16.37 0.23
N ILE A 310 -19.18 16.80 -0.97
CA ILE A 310 -18.23 17.20 -2.01
C ILE A 310 -17.50 18.47 -1.52
N PRO A 311 -16.16 18.47 -1.45
CA PRO A 311 -15.42 19.64 -0.99
C PRO A 311 -15.47 20.76 -2.03
N GLU A 312 -15.73 21.99 -1.57
CA GLU A 312 -15.74 23.22 -2.38
C GLU A 312 -14.30 23.74 -2.62
N THR A 313 -13.40 22.88 -3.11
CA THR A 313 -12.01 23.27 -3.41
C THR A 313 -11.56 22.72 -4.74
N SER A 314 -10.80 23.51 -5.50
CA SER A 314 -10.17 23.05 -6.72
C SER A 314 -8.84 22.35 -6.43
N PHE A 315 -8.37 21.57 -7.39
CA PHE A 315 -7.04 20.95 -7.29
C PHE A 315 -5.93 22.00 -7.15
N GLU A 316 -6.06 23.14 -7.83
CA GLU A 316 -5.14 24.28 -7.75
C GLU A 316 -5.02 24.86 -6.32
N ASN A 317 -6.16 24.97 -5.63
CA ASN A 317 -6.22 25.51 -4.28
C ASN A 317 -5.77 24.49 -3.23
N PHE A 318 -5.96 23.20 -3.52
CA PHE A 318 -5.46 22.12 -2.68
C PHE A 318 -3.92 22.05 -2.67
N VAL A 319 -3.28 22.28 -3.81
CA VAL A 319 -1.81 22.27 -3.93
C VAL A 319 -1.23 23.60 -3.43
N THR A 320 -1.04 23.70 -2.12
CA THR A 320 -0.51 24.90 -1.45
C THR A 320 1.01 24.91 -1.34
N SER A 321 1.66 23.75 -1.43
CA SER A 321 3.09 23.58 -1.18
C SER A 321 3.99 24.00 -2.35
N ILE A 322 3.42 24.17 -3.54
CA ILE A 322 4.14 24.68 -4.73
C ILE A 322 3.61 26.09 -4.99
N PRO A 323 4.46 27.12 -5.06
CA PRO A 323 4.03 28.49 -5.31
C PRO A 323 3.40 28.62 -6.71
N PRO A 324 2.54 29.62 -6.95
CA PRO A 324 2.00 29.89 -8.29
C PRO A 324 3.10 30.27 -9.29
N CYS A 325 3.60 29.28 -10.01
CA CYS A 325 4.66 29.41 -11.01
C CYS A 325 4.53 28.28 -12.05
N GLU A 326 5.39 28.31 -13.07
CA GLU A 326 5.42 27.31 -14.14
C GLU A 326 5.52 25.87 -13.61
N GLU A 327 6.25 25.65 -12.51
CA GLU A 327 6.34 24.33 -11.89
C GLU A 327 4.99 23.83 -11.37
N LYS A 328 4.20 24.71 -10.75
CA LYS A 328 2.85 24.35 -10.29
C LYS A 328 1.98 23.94 -11.48
N ASP A 329 2.05 24.66 -12.59
CA ASP A 329 1.30 24.31 -13.80
C ASP A 329 1.72 22.94 -14.36
N GLN A 330 3.02 22.63 -14.36
CA GLN A 330 3.54 21.32 -14.75
C GLN A 330 3.03 20.21 -13.81
N PHE A 331 3.09 20.43 -12.49
CA PHE A 331 2.58 19.47 -11.50
C PHE A 331 1.08 19.21 -11.65
N LEU A 332 0.29 20.28 -11.84
CA LEU A 332 -1.16 20.16 -12.04
C LEU A 332 -1.48 19.38 -13.32
N ARG A 333 -0.74 19.59 -14.41
CA ARG A 333 -0.85 18.76 -15.62
C ARG A 333 -0.48 17.31 -15.37
N PHE A 334 0.62 17.06 -14.64
CA PHE A 334 1.06 15.71 -14.29
C PHE A 334 -0.02 14.95 -13.49
N ILE A 335 -0.54 15.53 -12.41
CA ILE A 335 -1.55 14.85 -11.59
C ILE A 335 -2.86 14.64 -12.35
N ARG A 336 -3.26 15.56 -13.24
CA ARG A 336 -4.46 15.37 -14.09
C ARG A 336 -4.38 14.16 -15.02
N LYS A 337 -3.17 13.75 -15.41
CA LYS A 337 -2.95 12.50 -16.18
C LYS A 337 -3.20 11.25 -15.33
N ILE A 338 -3.00 11.34 -14.02
CA ILE A 338 -3.23 10.25 -13.05
C ILE A 338 -4.69 10.23 -12.61
N LEU A 339 -5.23 11.39 -12.22
CA LEU A 339 -6.60 11.59 -11.77
C LEU A 339 -7.50 11.85 -13.00
N THR A 340 -7.75 10.78 -13.76
CA THR A 340 -8.62 10.82 -14.94
C THR A 340 -9.82 9.89 -14.76
N TRP A 341 -11.02 10.39 -15.06
CA TRP A 341 -12.26 9.60 -14.98
C TRP A 341 -12.31 8.45 -15.96
N ASP A 342 -11.87 8.62 -17.21
CA ASP A 342 -11.83 7.49 -18.13
C ASP A 342 -10.53 6.70 -17.94
N PRO A 343 -10.57 5.44 -17.48
CA PRO A 343 -9.36 4.63 -17.32
C PRO A 343 -8.64 4.35 -18.65
N GLU A 344 -9.34 4.39 -19.79
CA GLU A 344 -8.73 4.20 -21.12
C GLU A 344 -7.93 5.43 -21.58
N VAL A 345 -8.28 6.62 -21.04
CA VAL A 345 -7.57 7.88 -21.31
C VAL A 345 -6.52 8.18 -20.25
N ARG A 346 -6.65 7.58 -19.05
CA ARG A 346 -5.72 7.76 -17.94
C ARG A 346 -4.31 7.32 -18.36
N ALA A 347 -3.33 8.16 -18.02
CA ALA A 347 -1.95 7.83 -18.35
C ALA A 347 -1.49 6.55 -17.64
N ASN A 348 -0.78 5.72 -18.37
CA ASN A 348 -0.18 4.52 -17.81
C ASN A 348 1.15 4.85 -17.12
N SER A 349 1.67 3.90 -16.35
CA SER A 349 2.94 4.07 -15.62
C SER A 349 4.14 4.40 -16.51
N TYR A 350 4.16 3.90 -17.75
CA TYR A 350 5.27 4.17 -18.68
C TYR A 350 5.29 5.65 -19.12
N GLU A 351 4.12 6.22 -19.42
CA GLU A 351 3.98 7.64 -19.77
C GLU A 351 4.35 8.57 -18.59
N LEU A 352 4.02 8.15 -17.37
CA LEU A 352 4.26 8.94 -16.15
C LEU A 352 5.73 8.96 -15.70
N ILE A 353 6.52 7.94 -16.06
CA ILE A 353 7.96 7.89 -15.77
C ILE A 353 8.68 9.07 -16.45
N PHE A 354 8.34 9.36 -17.70
CA PHE A 354 9.01 10.36 -18.53
C PHE A 354 8.29 11.72 -18.55
N ASP A 355 7.35 11.94 -17.63
CA ASP A 355 6.61 13.19 -17.56
C ASP A 355 7.52 14.39 -17.29
N GLU A 356 7.17 15.55 -17.87
CA GLU A 356 7.96 16.79 -17.74
C GLU A 356 8.19 17.20 -16.29
N TRP A 357 7.18 17.09 -15.42
CA TRP A 357 7.31 17.47 -14.02
C TRP A 357 8.16 16.44 -13.28
N MET A 358 7.98 15.16 -13.57
CA MET A 358 8.76 14.07 -12.96
C MET A 358 10.25 14.21 -13.30
N MET A 359 10.57 14.51 -14.56
CA MET A 359 11.94 14.62 -15.07
C MET A 359 12.55 16.02 -14.91
N ARG A 360 11.79 17.00 -14.39
CA ARG A 360 12.31 18.35 -14.11
C ARG A 360 13.54 18.28 -13.19
N PRO A 361 14.68 18.91 -13.55
CA PRO A 361 15.88 18.92 -12.72
C PRO A 361 15.63 19.66 -11.40
N PRO A 362 16.36 19.33 -10.32
CA PRO A 362 16.28 20.04 -9.04
C PRO A 362 16.59 21.53 -9.23
N SER A 363 15.81 22.41 -8.61
CA SER A 363 16.19 23.83 -8.46
C SER A 363 17.03 24.06 -7.21
N GLU A 364 17.61 25.25 -7.05
CA GLU A 364 18.33 25.62 -5.82
C GLU A 364 17.40 25.58 -4.58
N ASP A 365 16.14 25.99 -4.75
CA ASP A 365 15.12 25.93 -3.69
C ASP A 365 14.82 24.50 -3.23
N ASP A 366 15.06 23.50 -4.08
CA ASP A 366 14.82 22.09 -3.77
C ASP A 366 15.91 21.47 -2.90
N MET A 367 17.05 22.17 -2.75
CA MET A 367 18.24 21.70 -2.04
C MET A 367 18.31 22.25 -0.60
N VAL A 368 17.32 23.05 -0.18
CA VAL A 368 17.23 23.61 1.17
C VAL A 368 16.22 22.77 1.97
N PHE A 369 16.72 22.02 2.95
CA PHE A 369 15.93 21.13 3.82
C PHE A 369 15.48 21.80 5.12
#